data_AF-A0A969PA24-F1
#
_entry.id   AF-A0A969PA24-F1
#
_cell.length_a   1.000
_cell.length_b   1.000
_cell.length_c   1.000
_cell.angle_alpha   90.00
_cell.angle_beta   90.00
_cell.angle_gamma   90.00
#
_symmetry.space_group_name_H-M   'P 1'
#
loop_
_entity.id
_entity.type
_entity.pdbx_description
1 polymer ?
#
loop_
_entity_poly.entity_id
_entity_poly.type
_entity_poly.pdbx_seq_one_letter_code
_entity_poly.pdbx_strand_id
1 'polypeptide(L)'
;MSSVDKSSGKPVLSVQLIVLIEIVWAVLALLFFLLFSVTPQGQERPFWYSLGTSILEATSFLAAAALCFRNWSSPQIVSGRNVWLGIGLGMSCYFIGNLLFSYWELGLGLEPDVSPGDFFFILTYIFLLWGMMHAVVPRRLNLEVWQKGIVFAIAVVGIAIAAVLFAAQSSENTTTWLESPAYAQTAPATPSTQSSPNMAPSPNPAPVMAPTANPPAANAKLSTSTNGEQKPTPPKWATDLATQLQFLKKPVTGFYIVCDVLLLLLATALLLAFWGGRFSQSWRMIAAAAFSLYIADIWFQWASNAPNYKSGSLPEVFWVFSGVLFGIGAALEYDLSSRSRRSGSRRRA
;
A
#
# COMPACT_ATOMS: atom_id res chain seq x y z
N MET A 1 -9.48 37.74 -44.13
CA MET A 1 -8.58 36.61 -43.83
C MET A 1 -8.41 36.50 -42.32
N SER A 2 -8.69 35.30 -41.82
CA SER A 2 -8.82 34.80 -40.44
C SER A 2 -8.07 35.54 -39.33
N SER A 3 -8.82 36.14 -38.39
CA SER A 3 -8.40 36.39 -37.00
C SER A 3 -8.68 35.13 -36.20
N VAL A 4 -7.71 34.22 -36.17
CA VAL A 4 -7.69 33.10 -35.22
C VAL A 4 -6.30 33.10 -34.63
N ASP A 5 -6.11 33.85 -33.55
CA ASP A 5 -4.93 33.63 -32.72
C ASP A 5 -5.21 33.91 -31.24
N LYS A 6 -4.85 32.90 -30.45
CA LYS A 6 -4.51 32.93 -29.03
C LYS A 6 -5.65 32.90 -28.00
N SER A 7 -6.37 31.78 -27.96
CA SER A 7 -6.78 31.24 -26.65
C SER A 7 -5.57 30.53 -26.02
N SER A 8 -4.74 31.27 -25.27
CA SER A 8 -3.77 30.62 -24.38
C SER A 8 -4.58 29.97 -23.25
N GLY A 9 -4.97 28.70 -23.43
CA GLY A 9 -5.64 27.92 -22.41
C GLY A 9 -4.85 28.01 -21.10
N LYS A 10 -5.45 28.61 -20.07
CA LYS A 10 -4.89 28.61 -18.72
C LYS A 10 -4.72 27.14 -18.31
N PRO A 11 -3.60 26.74 -17.68
CA PRO A 11 -3.47 25.39 -17.15
C PRO A 11 -4.63 25.13 -16.18
N VAL A 12 -5.32 24.01 -16.39
CA VAL A 12 -6.58 23.65 -15.69
C VAL A 12 -6.37 23.50 -14.17
N LEU A 13 -5.14 23.24 -13.72
CA LEU A 13 -4.73 23.32 -12.31
C LEU A 13 -3.29 23.86 -12.21
N SER A 14 -3.02 24.71 -11.21
CA SER A 14 -1.65 25.13 -10.86
C SER A 14 -0.88 23.96 -10.24
N VAL A 15 0.41 23.83 -10.55
CA VAL A 15 1.29 22.81 -9.94
C VAL A 15 1.32 22.93 -8.42
N GLN A 16 1.30 24.16 -7.88
CA GLN A 16 1.24 24.40 -6.44
C GLN A 16 -0.02 23.80 -5.81
N LEU A 17 -1.16 23.90 -6.52
CA LEU A 17 -2.41 23.33 -6.06
C LEU A 17 -2.37 21.80 -6.10
N ILE A 18 -1.77 21.20 -7.13
CA ILE A 18 -1.57 19.74 -7.20
C ILE A 18 -0.72 19.27 -6.00
N VAL A 19 0.43 19.92 -5.76
CA VAL A 19 1.32 19.57 -4.64
C VAL A 19 0.60 19.75 -3.29
N LEU A 20 -0.20 20.80 -3.13
CA LEU A 20 -0.98 21.01 -1.90
C LEU A 20 -2.03 19.91 -1.71
N ILE A 21 -2.76 19.53 -2.75
CA ILE A 21 -3.77 18.44 -2.70
C ILE A 21 -3.10 17.13 -2.30
N GLU A 22 -1.96 16.80 -2.91
CA GLU A 22 -1.17 15.60 -2.62
C GLU A 22 -0.68 15.56 -1.16
N ILE A 23 -0.15 16.68 -0.65
CA ILE A 23 0.26 16.80 0.77
C ILE A 23 -0.94 16.64 1.71
N VAL A 24 -2.07 17.30 1.41
CA VAL A 24 -3.29 17.17 2.22
C VAL A 24 -3.77 15.72 2.21
N TRP A 25 -3.70 15.02 1.07
CA TRP A 25 -4.07 13.60 0.98
C TRP A 25 -3.18 12.72 1.86
N ALA A 26 -1.86 12.91 1.84
CA ALA A 26 -0.94 12.19 2.72
C ALA A 26 -1.21 12.47 4.20
N VAL A 27 -1.47 13.72 4.58
CA VAL A 27 -1.81 14.07 5.97
C VAL A 27 -3.12 13.44 6.41
N LEU A 28 -4.16 13.48 5.55
CA LEU A 28 -5.43 12.84 5.83
C LEU A 28 -5.28 11.32 5.99
N ALA A 29 -4.49 10.68 5.12
CA ALA A 29 -4.18 9.26 5.24
C ALA A 29 -3.46 8.96 6.56
N LEU A 30 -2.41 9.71 6.89
CA LEU A 30 -1.69 9.54 8.16
C LEU A 30 -2.60 9.69 9.37
N LEU A 31 -3.45 10.71 9.40
CA LEU A 31 -4.42 10.90 10.48
C LEU A 31 -5.43 9.74 10.54
N PHE A 32 -5.89 9.24 9.39
CA PHE A 32 -6.78 8.09 9.33
C PHE A 32 -6.14 6.84 9.95
N PHE A 33 -4.91 6.51 9.59
CA PHE A 33 -4.18 5.38 10.18
C PHE A 33 -3.90 5.61 11.68
N LEU A 34 -3.47 6.81 12.09
CA LEU A 34 -3.16 7.10 13.50
C LEU A 34 -4.39 7.01 14.41
N LEU A 35 -5.54 7.49 13.93
CA LEU A 35 -6.76 7.55 14.72
C LEU A 35 -7.49 6.20 14.77
N PHE A 36 -7.36 5.36 13.74
CA PHE A 36 -8.23 4.19 13.55
C PHE A 36 -7.51 2.84 13.36
N SER A 37 -6.18 2.78 13.31
CA SER A 37 -5.44 1.51 13.14
C SER A 37 -5.46 0.59 14.36
N VAL A 38 -5.67 1.15 15.55
CA VAL A 38 -5.63 0.39 16.82
C VAL A 38 -6.94 -0.38 16.98
N THR A 39 -6.82 -1.70 17.03
CA THR A 39 -7.92 -2.61 17.35
C THR A 39 -7.73 -3.20 18.75
N PRO A 40 -8.77 -3.25 19.59
CA PRO A 40 -8.72 -3.97 20.86
C PRO A 40 -8.37 -5.45 20.63
N GLN A 41 -7.60 -6.04 21.56
CA GLN A 41 -7.20 -7.44 21.46
C GLN A 41 -8.42 -8.36 21.32
N GLY A 42 -8.38 -9.25 20.33
CA GLY A 42 -9.45 -10.20 20.05
C GLY A 42 -10.60 -9.67 19.18
N GLN A 43 -10.57 -8.40 18.75
CA GLN A 43 -11.54 -7.88 17.77
C GLN A 43 -10.92 -7.77 16.37
N GLU A 44 -11.72 -8.09 15.34
CA GLU A 44 -11.32 -7.85 13.96
C GLU A 44 -11.36 -6.36 13.62
N ARG A 45 -10.50 -5.93 12.68
CA ARG A 45 -10.57 -4.58 12.13
C ARG A 45 -11.92 -4.38 11.43
N PRO A 46 -12.59 -3.23 11.66
CA PRO A 46 -13.89 -2.99 11.04
C PRO A 46 -13.75 -2.78 9.54
N PHE A 47 -14.71 -3.29 8.77
CA PHE A 47 -14.69 -3.25 7.30
C PHE A 47 -14.45 -1.84 6.72
N TRP A 48 -15.11 -0.82 7.29
CA TRP A 48 -14.97 0.56 6.81
C TRP A 48 -13.54 1.08 6.93
N TYR A 49 -12.77 0.60 7.91
CA TYR A 49 -11.39 1.00 8.09
C TYR A 49 -10.51 0.42 6.99
N SER A 50 -10.60 -0.89 6.77
CA SER A 50 -9.84 -1.56 5.69
C SER A 50 -10.25 -1.07 4.30
N LEU A 51 -11.54 -0.77 4.09
CA LEU A 51 -12.00 -0.13 2.85
C LEU A 51 -11.42 1.29 2.72
N GLY A 52 -11.39 2.06 3.81
CA GLY A 52 -10.83 3.40 3.85
C GLY A 52 -9.35 3.44 3.52
N THR A 53 -8.53 2.56 4.11
CA THR A 53 -7.09 2.45 3.79
C THR A 53 -6.89 2.09 2.32
N SER A 54 -7.68 1.14 1.80
CA SER A 54 -7.64 0.73 0.40
C SER A 54 -7.97 1.88 -0.56
N ILE A 55 -8.99 2.69 -0.26
CA ILE A 55 -9.37 3.86 -1.07
C ILE A 55 -8.28 4.94 -1.04
N LEU A 56 -7.71 5.22 0.14
CA LEU A 56 -6.64 6.21 0.31
C LEU A 56 -5.42 5.84 -0.54
N GLU A 57 -5.02 4.58 -0.49
CA GLU A 57 -3.92 4.04 -1.27
C GLU A 57 -4.23 4.05 -2.77
N ALA A 58 -5.34 3.43 -3.19
CA ALA A 58 -5.72 3.35 -4.60
C ALA A 58 -5.83 4.73 -5.26
N THR A 59 -6.40 5.71 -4.55
CA THR A 59 -6.51 7.10 -5.06
C THR A 59 -5.14 7.74 -5.27
N SER A 60 -4.18 7.51 -4.37
CA SER A 60 -2.83 8.07 -4.49
C SER A 60 -2.10 7.54 -5.73
N PHE A 61 -2.18 6.23 -6.00
CA PHE A 61 -1.55 5.63 -7.18
C PHE A 61 -2.27 6.00 -8.48
N LEU A 62 -3.60 6.14 -8.46
CA LEU A 62 -4.37 6.62 -9.61
C LEU A 62 -3.99 8.07 -9.97
N ALA A 63 -3.88 8.94 -8.97
CA ALA A 63 -3.47 10.33 -9.15
C ALA A 63 -2.03 10.40 -9.72
N ALA A 64 -1.11 9.62 -9.15
CA ALA A 64 0.26 9.50 -9.63
C ALA A 64 0.32 9.03 -11.08
N ALA A 65 -0.44 7.99 -11.44
CA ALA A 65 -0.53 7.47 -12.80
C ALA A 65 -1.02 8.55 -13.78
N ALA A 66 -2.09 9.26 -13.44
CA ALA A 66 -2.63 10.33 -14.29
C ALA A 66 -1.61 11.46 -14.53
N LEU A 67 -0.89 11.88 -13.48
CA LEU A 67 0.15 12.91 -13.59
C LEU A 67 1.36 12.42 -14.40
N CYS A 68 1.72 11.14 -14.29
CA CYS A 68 2.77 10.54 -15.11
C CYS A 68 2.37 10.45 -16.59
N PHE A 69 1.14 10.04 -16.91
CA PHE A 69 0.67 10.02 -18.30
C PHE A 69 0.54 11.41 -18.92
N ARG A 70 0.21 12.43 -18.12
CA ARG A 70 0.30 13.84 -18.55
C ARG A 70 1.73 14.18 -18.97
N ASN A 71 2.73 13.76 -18.19
CA ASN A 71 4.12 14.00 -18.52
C ASN A 71 4.54 13.22 -19.77
N TRP A 72 4.18 11.94 -19.90
CA TRP A 72 4.43 11.14 -21.10
C TRP A 72 3.87 11.77 -22.37
N SER A 73 2.66 12.34 -22.29
CA SER A 73 1.99 13.00 -23.42
C SER A 73 2.64 14.33 -23.80
N SER A 74 3.44 14.92 -22.92
CA SER A 74 4.10 16.20 -23.15
C SER A 74 5.41 16.02 -23.92
N PRO A 75 5.55 16.59 -25.13
CA PRO A 75 6.78 16.52 -25.92
C PRO A 75 7.92 17.36 -25.32
N GLN A 76 7.67 18.08 -24.24
CA GLN A 76 8.58 19.08 -23.67
C GLN A 76 9.25 18.61 -22.37
N ILE A 77 8.96 17.38 -21.93
CA ILE A 77 9.50 16.83 -20.68
C ILE A 77 11.00 16.55 -20.81
N VAL A 78 11.78 17.13 -19.90
CA VAL A 78 13.25 17.11 -19.97
C VAL A 78 13.84 15.74 -19.60
N SER A 79 13.20 15.02 -18.69
CA SER A 79 13.57 13.63 -18.35
C SER A 79 13.29 12.60 -19.43
N GLY A 80 12.51 12.96 -20.46
CA GLY A 80 12.15 12.07 -21.56
C GLY A 80 10.81 11.37 -21.32
N ARG A 81 10.06 11.19 -22.42
CA ARG A 81 8.69 10.66 -22.39
C ARG A 81 8.61 9.22 -21.91
N ASN A 82 9.59 8.39 -22.29
CA ASN A 82 9.60 6.96 -21.95
C ASN A 82 9.80 6.72 -20.44
N VAL A 83 10.51 7.61 -19.74
CA VAL A 83 10.65 7.56 -18.28
C VAL A 83 9.27 7.62 -17.62
N TRP A 84 8.46 8.62 -18.00
CA TRP A 84 7.12 8.81 -17.44
C TRP A 84 6.09 7.83 -17.95
N LEU A 85 6.28 7.25 -19.14
CA LEU A 85 5.48 6.12 -19.59
C LEU A 85 5.71 4.92 -18.67
N GLY A 86 6.98 4.57 -18.40
CA GLY A 86 7.31 3.47 -17.51
C GLY A 86 6.78 3.70 -16.09
N ILE A 87 7.03 4.87 -15.51
CA ILE A 87 6.51 5.18 -14.17
C ILE A 87 4.97 5.19 -14.17
N GLY A 88 4.32 5.79 -15.17
CA GLY A 88 2.86 5.85 -15.26
C GLY A 88 2.20 4.47 -15.42
N LEU A 89 2.78 3.59 -16.25
CA LEU A 89 2.35 2.19 -16.36
C LEU A 89 2.54 1.46 -15.04
N GLY A 90 3.68 1.66 -14.35
CA GLY A 90 3.93 1.06 -13.05
C GLY A 90 2.90 1.47 -11.99
N MET A 91 2.59 2.77 -11.89
CA MET A 91 1.57 3.29 -10.98
C MET A 91 0.16 2.78 -11.33
N SER A 92 -0.15 2.64 -12.63
CA SER A 92 -1.44 2.10 -13.09
C SER A 92 -1.60 0.61 -12.76
N CYS A 93 -0.54 -0.17 -12.97
CA CYS A 93 -0.49 -1.56 -12.56
C CYS A 93 -0.66 -1.68 -11.05
N TYR A 94 0.00 -0.83 -10.26
CA TYR A 94 -0.11 -0.88 -8.81
C TYR A 94 -1.56 -0.60 -8.37
N PHE A 95 -2.17 0.45 -8.94
CA PHE A 95 -3.58 0.75 -8.70
C PHE A 95 -4.51 -0.43 -9.02
N ILE A 96 -4.35 -1.07 -10.17
CA ILE A 96 -5.17 -2.22 -10.56
C ILE A 96 -4.92 -3.42 -9.64
N GLY A 97 -3.65 -3.69 -9.31
CA GLY A 97 -3.25 -4.73 -8.37
C GLY A 97 -3.91 -4.51 -7.01
N ASN A 98 -3.90 -3.28 -6.50
CA ASN A 98 -4.52 -2.92 -5.24
C ASN A 98 -6.05 -3.09 -5.26
N LEU A 99 -6.73 -2.74 -6.36
CA LEU A 99 -8.17 -2.99 -6.49
C LEU A 99 -8.50 -4.49 -6.45
N LEU A 100 -7.72 -5.31 -7.15
CA LEU A 100 -7.91 -6.76 -7.17
C LEU A 100 -7.59 -7.38 -5.82
N PHE A 101 -6.50 -6.97 -5.18
CA PHE A 101 -6.12 -7.40 -3.85
C PHE A 101 -7.19 -7.02 -2.82
N SER A 102 -7.65 -5.76 -2.83
CA SER A 102 -8.72 -5.28 -1.94
C SER A 102 -10.03 -6.05 -2.14
N TYR A 103 -10.41 -6.36 -3.38
CA TYR A 103 -11.58 -7.18 -3.64
C TYR A 103 -11.39 -8.62 -3.13
N TRP A 104 -10.19 -9.17 -3.29
CA TRP A 104 -9.85 -10.51 -2.83
C TRP A 104 -9.87 -10.62 -1.30
N GLU A 105 -9.28 -9.64 -0.60
CA GLU A 105 -9.23 -9.59 0.86
C GLU A 105 -10.59 -9.21 1.46
N LEU A 106 -11.14 -8.07 1.06
CA LEU A 106 -12.33 -7.48 1.70
C LEU A 106 -13.63 -8.00 1.11
N GLY A 107 -13.67 -8.23 -0.19
CA GLY A 107 -14.86 -8.70 -0.90
C GLY A 107 -15.09 -10.20 -0.75
N LEU A 108 -14.02 -11.00 -0.81
CA LEU A 108 -14.09 -12.46 -0.71
C LEU A 108 -13.69 -13.00 0.67
N GLY A 109 -13.14 -12.17 1.57
CA GLY A 109 -12.74 -12.60 2.90
C GLY A 109 -11.58 -13.60 2.91
N LEU A 110 -10.77 -13.61 1.86
CA LEU A 110 -9.59 -14.48 1.74
C LEU A 110 -8.37 -13.77 2.32
N GLU A 111 -7.49 -14.52 2.97
CA GLU A 111 -6.20 -14.04 3.47
C GLU A 111 -5.09 -14.63 2.57
N PRO A 112 -4.87 -14.08 1.36
CA PRO A 112 -3.93 -14.66 0.41
C PRO A 112 -2.48 -14.35 0.76
N ASP A 113 -1.63 -15.37 0.73
CA ASP A 113 -0.19 -15.17 0.56
C ASP A 113 0.17 -14.69 -0.86
N VAL A 114 -0.65 -15.10 -1.85
CA VAL A 114 -0.59 -14.69 -3.27
C VAL A 114 -2.01 -14.59 -3.80
N SER A 115 -2.26 -13.54 -4.58
CA SER A 115 -3.54 -13.14 -5.14
C SER A 115 -3.43 -12.85 -6.65
N PRO A 116 -4.54 -12.70 -7.37
CA PRO A 116 -4.52 -12.17 -8.74
C PRO A 116 -3.92 -10.76 -8.85
N GLY A 117 -3.91 -9.99 -7.75
CA GLY A 117 -3.29 -8.66 -7.70
C GLY A 117 -1.76 -8.71 -7.92
N ASP A 118 -1.11 -9.79 -7.49
CA ASP A 118 0.35 -9.97 -7.60
C ASP A 118 0.86 -9.94 -9.03
N PHE A 119 0.06 -10.40 -10.00
CA PHE A 119 0.39 -10.25 -11.42
C PHE A 119 0.63 -8.78 -11.79
N PHE A 120 -0.21 -7.87 -11.28
CA PHE A 120 -0.07 -6.44 -11.54
C PHE A 120 1.03 -5.79 -10.70
N PHE A 121 1.25 -6.23 -9.46
CA PHE A 121 2.38 -5.75 -8.66
C PHE A 121 3.73 -6.12 -9.29
N ILE A 122 3.87 -7.33 -9.85
CA ILE A 122 5.05 -7.72 -10.63
C ILE A 122 5.26 -6.77 -11.81
N LEU A 123 4.19 -6.46 -12.56
CA LEU A 123 4.26 -5.49 -13.66
C LEU A 123 4.65 -4.09 -13.19
N THR A 124 4.22 -3.68 -11.99
CA THR A 124 4.64 -2.40 -11.38
C THR A 124 6.15 -2.32 -11.29
N TYR A 125 6.81 -3.32 -10.69
CA TYR A 125 8.27 -3.34 -10.58
C TYR A 125 8.94 -3.32 -11.95
N ILE A 126 8.47 -4.14 -12.90
CA ILE A 126 9.04 -4.18 -14.26
C ILE A 126 8.99 -2.80 -14.91
N PHE A 127 7.85 -2.12 -14.87
CA PHE A 127 7.69 -0.81 -15.50
C PHE A 127 8.41 0.32 -14.75
N LEU A 128 8.49 0.27 -13.41
CA LEU A 128 9.27 1.22 -12.63
C LEU A 128 10.76 1.09 -12.90
N LEU A 129 11.30 -0.13 -12.85
CA LEU A 129 12.70 -0.41 -13.18
C LEU A 129 13.00 0.03 -14.60
N TRP A 130 12.14 -0.29 -15.57
CA TRP A 130 12.28 0.14 -16.95
C TRP A 130 12.29 1.67 -17.11
N GLY A 131 11.32 2.37 -16.50
CA GLY A 131 11.23 3.83 -16.54
C GLY A 131 12.43 4.53 -15.91
N MET A 132 12.89 4.04 -14.74
CA MET A 132 14.05 4.59 -14.03
C MET A 132 15.36 4.28 -14.76
N MET A 133 15.50 3.08 -15.35
CA MET A 133 16.66 2.75 -16.19
C MET A 133 16.76 3.67 -17.40
N HIS A 134 15.64 4.03 -18.03
CA HIS A 134 15.63 5.03 -19.11
C HIS A 134 16.07 6.42 -18.65
N ALA A 135 15.93 6.75 -17.36
CA ALA A 135 16.45 7.99 -16.81
C ALA A 135 17.96 7.92 -16.52
N VAL A 136 18.51 6.74 -16.24
CA VAL A 136 19.92 6.50 -15.93
C VAL A 136 20.78 6.36 -17.19
N VAL A 137 20.42 5.44 -18.10
CA VAL A 137 21.27 4.97 -19.20
C VAL A 137 21.79 6.10 -20.09
N PRO A 138 20.97 7.07 -20.55
CA PRO A 138 21.45 8.12 -21.44
C PRO A 138 22.41 9.11 -20.76
N ARG A 139 22.41 9.16 -19.42
CA ARG A 139 23.03 10.25 -18.66
C ARG A 139 24.44 9.95 -18.16
N ARG A 140 24.98 8.75 -18.44
CA ARG A 140 26.35 8.31 -18.06
C ARG A 140 26.75 8.83 -16.67
N LEU A 141 25.98 8.43 -15.65
CA LEU A 141 26.09 8.97 -14.29
C LEU A 141 27.54 8.90 -13.78
N ASN A 142 28.21 10.05 -13.73
CA ASN A 142 29.55 10.15 -13.19
C ASN A 142 29.46 10.44 -11.69
N LEU A 143 29.15 9.39 -10.92
CA LEU A 143 29.05 9.49 -9.47
C LEU A 143 30.45 9.70 -8.86
N GLU A 144 30.55 10.63 -7.91
CA GLU A 144 31.74 10.81 -7.10
C GLU A 144 32.02 9.55 -6.26
N VAL A 145 33.27 9.35 -5.82
CA VAL A 145 33.66 8.14 -5.06
C VAL A 145 32.82 7.98 -3.79
N TRP A 146 32.53 9.07 -3.08
CA TRP A 146 31.65 9.04 -1.91
C TRP A 146 30.20 8.66 -2.27
N GLN A 147 29.68 9.17 -3.38
CA GLN A 147 28.34 8.81 -3.87
C GLN A 147 28.26 7.32 -4.24
N LYS A 148 29.30 6.77 -4.86
CA LYS A 148 29.42 5.32 -5.10
C LYS A 148 29.45 4.54 -3.79
N GLY A 149 30.16 5.06 -2.78
CA GLY A 149 30.18 4.51 -1.42
C GLY A 149 28.78 4.43 -0.80
N ILE A 150 27.97 5.49 -0.93
CA ILE A 150 26.57 5.49 -0.45
C ILE A 150 25.74 4.43 -1.18
N VAL A 151 25.80 4.38 -2.52
CA VAL A 151 25.05 3.39 -3.30
C VAL A 151 25.44 1.96 -2.91
N PHE A 152 26.75 1.72 -2.71
CA PHE A 152 27.24 0.42 -2.24
C PHE A 152 26.74 0.08 -0.83
N ALA A 153 26.77 1.03 0.11
CA ALA A 153 26.27 0.81 1.46
C ALA A 153 24.77 0.46 1.46
N ILE A 154 23.95 1.15 0.67
CA ILE A 154 22.53 0.85 0.52
C ILE A 154 22.32 -0.52 -0.13
N ALA A 155 23.14 -0.90 -1.11
CA ALA A 155 23.11 -2.24 -1.69
C ALA A 155 23.34 -3.32 -0.62
N VAL A 156 24.39 -3.15 0.19
CA VAL A 156 24.75 -4.11 1.24
C VAL A 156 23.64 -4.21 2.28
N VAL A 157 23.11 -3.08 2.76
CA VAL A 157 22.02 -3.07 3.74
C VAL A 157 20.75 -3.69 3.17
N GLY A 158 20.37 -3.35 1.94
CA GLY A 158 19.20 -3.92 1.27
C GLY A 158 19.32 -5.44 1.09
N ILE A 159 20.49 -5.91 0.63
CA ILE A 159 20.77 -7.36 0.48
C ILE A 159 20.79 -8.06 1.84
N ALA A 160 21.33 -7.45 2.88
CA ALA A 160 21.33 -8.02 4.23
C ALA A 160 19.91 -8.20 4.78
N ILE A 161 19.06 -7.18 4.65
CA ILE A 161 17.65 -7.25 5.05
C ILE A 161 16.93 -8.34 4.24
N ALA A 162 17.11 -8.34 2.92
CA ALA A 162 16.57 -9.36 2.03
C ALA A 162 16.96 -10.79 2.47
N ALA A 163 18.24 -11.01 2.78
CA ALA A 163 18.75 -12.31 3.21
C ALA A 163 18.13 -12.75 4.55
N VAL A 164 17.98 -11.83 5.51
CA VAL A 164 17.34 -12.12 6.80
C VAL A 164 15.87 -12.50 6.62
N LEU A 165 15.12 -11.73 5.81
CA LEU A 165 13.71 -12.02 5.54
C LEU A 165 13.53 -13.37 4.83
N PHE A 166 14.39 -13.68 3.85
CA PHE A 166 14.34 -14.94 3.13
C PHE A 166 14.72 -16.15 4.02
N ALA A 167 15.69 -15.99 4.92
CA ALA A 167 16.06 -17.01 5.89
C ALA A 167 14.93 -17.26 6.92
N ALA A 168 14.23 -16.20 7.35
CA ALA A 168 13.08 -16.31 8.25
C ALA A 168 11.95 -17.14 7.62
N GLN A 169 11.70 -17.02 6.32
CA GLN A 169 10.70 -17.83 5.62
C GLN A 169 11.07 -19.31 5.45
N SER A 170 12.37 -19.62 5.46
CA SER A 170 12.86 -21.00 5.33
C SER A 170 12.78 -21.77 6.64
N SER A 171 12.53 -21.08 7.75
CA SER A 171 12.54 -21.61 9.11
C SER A 171 11.11 -21.80 9.62
N GLU A 172 10.33 -22.68 9.00
CA GLU A 172 8.96 -23.02 9.45
C GLU A 172 8.89 -23.66 10.86
N ASN A 173 10.02 -23.87 11.57
CA ASN A 173 10.03 -24.56 12.86
C ASN A 173 10.82 -23.90 14.00
N THR A 174 11.34 -22.68 13.87
CA THR A 174 12.00 -22.05 15.04
C THR A 174 12.03 -20.55 14.89
N THR A 175 11.23 -19.82 15.68
CA THR A 175 11.74 -18.87 16.70
C THR A 175 10.63 -18.05 17.35
N THR A 176 10.36 -18.42 18.60
CA THR A 176 9.90 -17.59 19.72
C THR A 176 10.93 -16.52 20.08
N TRP A 177 11.19 -15.54 19.21
CA TRP A 177 12.07 -14.40 19.55
C TRP A 177 11.57 -13.10 18.94
N LEU A 178 10.51 -12.57 19.56
CA LEU A 178 10.20 -11.16 19.80
C LEU A 178 8.75 -11.16 20.30
N GLU A 179 8.56 -11.61 21.55
CA GLU A 179 7.38 -11.17 22.28
C GLU A 179 7.40 -9.64 22.22
N SER A 180 6.33 -9.07 21.66
CA SER A 180 6.02 -7.66 21.84
C SER A 180 6.16 -7.34 23.32
N PRO A 181 6.73 -6.18 23.72
CA PRO A 181 6.81 -5.84 25.13
C PRO A 181 5.40 -5.89 25.70
N ALA A 182 5.17 -6.90 26.54
CA ALA A 182 3.97 -6.98 27.35
C ALA A 182 3.95 -5.69 28.16
N TYR A 183 3.01 -4.79 27.85
CA TYR A 183 2.71 -3.68 28.73
C TYR A 183 2.37 -4.30 30.08
N ALA A 184 3.26 -4.09 31.05
CA ALA A 184 3.08 -4.52 32.42
C ALA A 184 1.83 -3.82 32.98
N GLN A 185 0.70 -4.52 32.96
CA GLN A 185 -0.44 -4.19 33.81
C GLN A 185 -0.30 -4.98 35.10
N THR A 186 0.35 -4.36 36.07
CA THR A 186 0.19 -4.68 37.48
C THR A 186 -1.29 -4.49 37.84
N ALA A 187 -2.01 -5.59 38.05
CA ALA A 187 -3.23 -5.61 38.84
C ALA A 187 -3.13 -6.75 39.86
N PRO A 188 -3.51 -6.54 41.14
CA PRO A 188 -3.31 -7.53 42.20
C PRO A 188 -4.21 -8.75 42.02
N ALA A 189 -3.65 -9.93 42.28
CA ALA A 189 -4.34 -11.20 42.31
C ALA A 189 -5.34 -11.30 43.48
N THR A 190 -6.51 -11.87 43.22
CA THR A 190 -7.35 -12.49 44.25
C THR A 190 -7.66 -13.93 43.80
N PRO A 191 -7.56 -14.95 44.68
CA PRO A 191 -7.41 -16.34 44.24
C PRO A 191 -8.72 -17.01 43.87
N SER A 192 -8.61 -17.91 42.90
CA SER A 192 -9.56 -18.96 42.54
C SER A 192 -9.82 -19.95 43.66
N THR A 193 -11.06 -20.42 43.80
CA THR A 193 -11.37 -21.69 44.48
C THR A 193 -12.17 -22.58 43.54
N GLN A 194 -11.57 -23.72 43.22
CA GLN A 194 -12.13 -24.86 42.49
C GLN A 194 -12.32 -26.01 43.49
N SER A 195 -13.50 -26.63 43.54
CA SER A 195 -13.68 -28.07 43.87
C SER A 195 -15.16 -28.49 43.86
N SER A 196 -15.53 -29.40 42.96
CA SER A 196 -16.73 -30.28 42.99
C SER A 196 -16.50 -31.47 43.98
N PRO A 197 -17.35 -32.52 44.18
CA PRO A 197 -18.57 -32.98 43.45
C PRO A 197 -19.73 -33.67 44.28
N ASN A 198 -20.82 -34.06 43.59
CA ASN A 198 -21.49 -35.40 43.60
C ASN A 198 -22.99 -35.56 44.03
N MET A 199 -23.75 -36.27 43.15
CA MET A 199 -24.91 -37.20 43.27
C MET A 199 -26.38 -36.81 43.67
N ALA A 200 -27.27 -36.76 42.64
CA ALA A 200 -28.53 -37.52 42.35
C ALA A 200 -29.69 -37.75 43.39
N PRO A 201 -30.93 -38.20 43.01
CA PRO A 201 -31.84 -37.89 41.86
C PRO A 201 -33.38 -37.74 42.19
N SER A 202 -34.18 -37.28 41.19
CA SER A 202 -35.63 -37.57 40.89
C SER A 202 -36.78 -36.95 41.73
N PRO A 203 -38.08 -36.98 41.28
CA PRO A 203 -38.66 -37.11 39.92
C PRO A 203 -39.81 -36.11 39.59
N ASN A 204 -40.26 -36.10 38.33
CA ASN A 204 -41.46 -35.42 37.79
C ASN A 204 -42.72 -36.32 37.92
N PRO A 205 -43.97 -35.78 37.88
CA PRO A 205 -44.80 -35.98 36.68
C PRO A 205 -45.76 -34.82 36.29
N ALA A 206 -46.08 -34.74 35.00
CA ALA A 206 -47.12 -33.90 34.34
C ALA A 206 -48.55 -34.48 34.54
N PRO A 207 -49.63 -34.14 33.78
CA PRO A 207 -49.99 -32.99 32.89
C PRO A 207 -51.44 -32.43 33.13
N VAL A 208 -51.81 -31.20 32.70
CA VAL A 208 -53.24 -30.82 32.53
C VAL A 208 -53.46 -29.86 31.34
N MET A 209 -54.60 -30.10 30.67
CA MET A 209 -55.18 -29.65 29.39
C MET A 209 -55.41 -28.14 29.14
N ALA A 210 -55.46 -27.79 27.84
CA ALA A 210 -56.05 -26.57 27.22
C ALA A 210 -57.60 -26.71 27.08
N PRO A 211 -58.44 -25.70 26.69
CA PRO A 211 -58.36 -24.80 25.50
C PRO A 211 -58.73 -23.31 25.82
N THR A 212 -58.61 -22.25 24.99
CA THR A 212 -59.24 -21.95 23.67
C THR A 212 -58.87 -20.50 23.21
N ALA A 213 -58.84 -20.25 21.89
CA ALA A 213 -59.11 -18.99 21.12
C ALA A 213 -58.05 -17.85 20.94
N ASN A 214 -57.80 -17.48 19.66
CA ASN A 214 -56.91 -16.45 19.07
C ASN A 214 -57.61 -15.05 18.87
N PRO A 215 -57.01 -14.03 18.18
CA PRO A 215 -55.95 -13.04 18.52
C PRO A 215 -56.49 -11.57 18.25
N PRO A 216 -55.72 -10.48 17.99
CA PRO A 216 -54.29 -10.18 18.12
C PRO A 216 -53.98 -8.89 18.91
N ALA A 217 -52.82 -8.80 19.55
CA ALA A 217 -52.26 -7.50 19.96
C ALA A 217 -50.76 -7.46 19.66
N ALA A 218 -50.41 -6.45 18.88
CA ALA A 218 -49.07 -6.11 18.45
C ALA A 218 -48.10 -6.06 19.64
N ASN A 219 -47.09 -6.90 19.60
CA ASN A 219 -45.81 -6.64 20.26
C ASN A 219 -44.73 -6.97 19.26
N ALA A 220 -44.32 -5.92 18.53
CA ALA A 220 -43.05 -5.88 17.84
C ALA A 220 -41.95 -6.02 18.90
N LYS A 221 -41.59 -7.27 19.23
CA LYS A 221 -40.27 -7.56 19.75
C LYS A 221 -39.32 -7.26 18.60
N LEU A 222 -38.74 -6.07 18.71
CA LEU A 222 -37.50 -5.70 18.05
C LEU A 222 -36.49 -6.79 18.39
N SER A 223 -36.41 -7.81 17.54
CA SER A 223 -35.27 -8.70 17.50
C SER A 223 -34.07 -7.80 17.27
N THR A 224 -33.34 -7.53 18.35
CA THR A 224 -32.01 -6.97 18.27
C THR A 224 -31.23 -8.01 17.48
N SER A 225 -31.11 -7.77 16.18
CA SER A 225 -30.18 -8.46 15.32
C SER A 225 -28.82 -8.26 15.98
N THR A 226 -28.36 -9.28 16.69
CA THR A 226 -26.93 -9.46 16.92
C THR A 226 -26.34 -9.58 15.53
N ASN A 227 -25.95 -8.46 14.93
CA ASN A 227 -25.12 -8.40 13.73
C ASN A 227 -23.76 -8.96 14.13
N GLY A 228 -23.70 -10.29 14.32
CA GLY A 228 -22.53 -11.05 13.99
C GLY A 228 -22.49 -11.02 12.47
N GLU A 229 -21.69 -10.10 11.95
CA GLU A 229 -21.38 -10.00 10.53
C GLU A 229 -20.75 -11.34 10.12
N GLN A 230 -21.58 -12.28 9.70
CA GLN A 230 -21.14 -13.57 9.19
C GLN A 230 -20.38 -13.26 7.90
N LYS A 231 -19.04 -13.34 7.96
CA LYS A 231 -18.17 -13.21 6.78
C LYS A 231 -18.75 -14.09 5.67
N PRO A 232 -19.07 -13.53 4.49
CA PRO A 232 -19.60 -14.31 3.39
C PRO A 232 -18.58 -15.41 3.06
N THR A 233 -19.04 -16.67 3.08
CA THR A 233 -18.18 -17.80 2.74
C THR A 233 -17.67 -17.60 1.31
N PRO A 234 -16.34 -17.59 1.08
CA PRO A 234 -15.80 -17.31 -0.25
C PRO A 234 -16.33 -18.31 -1.28
N PRO A 235 -16.61 -17.87 -2.52
CA PRO A 235 -16.99 -18.78 -3.59
C PRO A 235 -15.96 -19.88 -3.81
N LYS A 236 -16.41 -21.08 -4.19
CA LYS A 236 -15.53 -22.24 -4.40
C LYS A 236 -14.42 -21.98 -5.42
N TRP A 237 -14.73 -21.29 -6.53
CA TRP A 237 -13.71 -20.97 -7.54
C TRP A 237 -12.56 -20.12 -6.96
N ALA A 238 -12.85 -19.25 -5.98
CA ALA A 238 -11.87 -18.35 -5.40
C ALA A 238 -10.95 -19.09 -4.41
N THR A 239 -11.50 -20.02 -3.62
CA THR A 239 -10.71 -20.89 -2.74
C THR A 239 -9.86 -21.90 -3.52
N ASP A 240 -10.40 -22.47 -4.60
CA ASP A 240 -9.65 -23.34 -5.51
C ASP A 240 -8.49 -22.57 -6.17
N LEU A 241 -8.73 -21.34 -6.64
CA LEU A 241 -7.68 -20.48 -7.21
C LEU A 241 -6.64 -20.08 -6.17
N ALA A 242 -7.04 -19.70 -4.95
CA ALA A 242 -6.11 -19.38 -3.87
C ALA A 242 -5.15 -20.55 -3.59
N THR A 243 -5.69 -21.77 -3.56
CA THR A 243 -4.89 -23.00 -3.39
C THR A 243 -3.92 -23.20 -4.56
N GLN A 244 -4.38 -22.97 -5.79
CA GLN A 244 -3.51 -23.03 -6.97
C GLN A 244 -2.41 -21.97 -6.95
N LEU A 245 -2.63 -20.80 -6.36
CA LEU A 245 -1.61 -19.74 -6.31
C LEU A 245 -0.54 -19.98 -5.23
N GLN A 246 -0.75 -20.89 -4.27
CA GLN A 246 0.19 -21.11 -3.17
C GLN A 246 1.60 -21.53 -3.63
N PHE A 247 1.73 -22.28 -4.73
CA PHE A 247 3.06 -22.66 -5.24
C PHE A 247 3.88 -21.44 -5.69
N LEU A 248 3.22 -20.31 -5.99
CA LEU A 248 3.86 -19.06 -6.40
C LEU A 248 4.33 -18.21 -5.21
N LYS A 249 3.97 -18.53 -3.97
CA LYS A 249 4.34 -17.73 -2.79
C LYS A 249 5.83 -17.42 -2.72
N LYS A 250 6.66 -18.48 -2.68
CA LYS A 250 8.11 -18.34 -2.59
C LYS A 250 8.73 -17.57 -3.76
N PRO A 251 8.45 -17.90 -5.04
CA PRO A 251 9.04 -17.15 -6.15
C PRO A 251 8.54 -15.70 -6.24
N VAL A 252 7.27 -15.43 -5.94
CA VAL A 252 6.72 -14.06 -5.94
C VAL A 252 7.35 -13.22 -4.84
N THR A 253 7.44 -13.74 -3.61
CA THR A 253 8.14 -13.06 -2.52
C THR A 253 9.60 -12.80 -2.87
N GLY A 254 10.32 -13.80 -3.38
CA GLY A 254 11.72 -13.63 -3.80
C GLY A 254 11.89 -12.55 -4.87
N PHE A 255 10.94 -12.46 -5.81
CA PHE A 255 10.90 -11.42 -6.82
C PHE A 255 10.75 -10.03 -6.20
N TYR A 256 9.79 -9.83 -5.28
CA TYR A 256 9.59 -8.54 -4.62
C TYR A 256 10.83 -8.07 -3.87
N ILE A 257 11.43 -8.96 -3.06
CA ILE A 257 12.65 -8.65 -2.31
C ILE A 257 13.79 -8.20 -3.24
N VAL A 258 14.02 -8.90 -4.35
CA VAL A 258 15.08 -8.53 -5.30
C VAL A 258 14.76 -7.20 -5.99
N CYS A 259 13.52 -7.03 -6.45
CA CYS A 259 13.10 -5.83 -7.16
C CYS A 259 13.11 -4.58 -6.27
N ASP A 260 12.78 -4.72 -4.99
CA ASP A 260 12.88 -3.66 -3.99
C ASP A 260 14.30 -3.13 -3.82
N VAL A 261 15.28 -4.03 -3.69
CA VAL A 261 16.69 -3.66 -3.61
C VAL A 261 17.13 -2.97 -4.91
N LEU A 262 16.76 -3.51 -6.07
CA LEU A 262 17.08 -2.87 -7.35
C LEU A 262 16.45 -1.48 -7.49
N LEU A 263 15.20 -1.32 -7.06
CA LEU A 263 14.48 -0.06 -7.10
C LEU A 263 15.15 0.98 -6.20
N LEU A 264 15.54 0.60 -4.98
CA LEU A 264 16.30 1.45 -4.06
C LEU A 264 17.64 1.89 -4.64
N LEU A 265 18.36 0.99 -5.30
CA LEU A 265 19.64 1.31 -5.92
C LEU A 265 19.48 2.34 -7.04
N LEU A 266 18.48 2.15 -7.92
CA LEU A 266 18.19 3.10 -8.98
C LEU A 266 17.71 4.45 -8.40
N ALA A 267 16.83 4.42 -7.41
CA ALA A 267 16.33 5.61 -6.74
C ALA A 267 17.47 6.42 -6.11
N THR A 268 18.37 5.76 -5.39
CA THR A 268 19.55 6.38 -4.78
C THR A 268 20.51 6.93 -5.83
N ALA A 269 20.82 6.14 -6.87
CA ALA A 269 21.73 6.57 -7.92
C ALA A 269 21.20 7.81 -8.65
N LEU A 270 19.90 7.84 -8.96
CA LEU A 270 19.24 9.00 -9.57
C LEU A 270 19.21 10.20 -8.60
N LEU A 271 18.92 9.98 -7.33
CA LEU A 271 18.92 11.03 -6.29
C LEU A 271 20.28 11.73 -6.19
N LEU A 272 21.36 10.95 -6.14
CA LEU A 272 22.73 11.46 -6.05
C LEU A 272 23.19 12.10 -7.35
N ALA A 273 22.81 11.51 -8.49
CA ALA A 273 23.12 12.07 -9.81
C ALA A 273 22.49 13.44 -10.06
N PHE A 274 21.27 13.68 -9.58
CA PHE A 274 20.61 14.98 -9.69
C PHE A 274 20.81 15.88 -8.48
N TRP A 275 21.67 15.49 -7.53
CA TRP A 275 21.90 16.25 -6.32
C TRP A 275 22.42 17.66 -6.64
N GLY A 276 21.71 18.69 -6.17
CA GLY A 276 22.05 20.09 -6.43
C GLY A 276 21.70 20.62 -7.82
N GLY A 277 21.21 19.78 -8.73
CA GLY A 277 20.76 20.19 -10.06
C GLY A 277 19.38 20.84 -10.07
N ARG A 278 19.02 21.52 -11.17
CA ARG A 278 17.69 22.10 -11.37
C ARG A 278 16.55 21.06 -11.34
N PHE A 279 16.85 19.80 -11.65
CA PHE A 279 15.92 18.67 -11.60
C PHE A 279 15.88 17.96 -10.24
N SER A 280 16.70 18.40 -9.28
CA SER A 280 16.87 17.73 -7.98
C SER A 280 15.55 17.52 -7.25
N GLN A 281 14.64 18.49 -7.30
CA GLN A 281 13.40 18.44 -6.52
C GLN A 281 12.44 17.33 -6.98
N SER A 282 12.22 17.16 -8.29
CA SER A 282 11.37 16.07 -8.80
C SER A 282 11.97 14.70 -8.43
N TRP A 283 13.27 14.50 -8.71
CA TRP A 283 13.93 13.23 -8.45
C TRP A 283 14.10 12.92 -6.95
N ARG A 284 14.16 13.95 -6.08
CA ARG A 284 14.06 13.78 -4.62
C ARG A 284 12.74 13.17 -4.21
N MET A 285 11.63 13.62 -4.80
CA MET A 285 10.31 13.07 -4.50
C MET A 285 10.18 11.64 -5.04
N ILE A 286 10.66 11.37 -6.26
CA ILE A 286 10.68 10.01 -6.82
C ILE A 286 11.52 9.05 -5.96
N ALA A 287 12.69 9.50 -5.48
CA ALA A 287 13.50 8.68 -4.60
C ALA A 287 12.80 8.44 -3.26
N ALA A 288 12.25 9.48 -2.63
CA ALA A 288 11.49 9.35 -1.40
C ALA A 288 10.27 8.41 -1.57
N ALA A 289 9.63 8.42 -2.74
CA ALA A 289 8.55 7.49 -3.07
C ALA A 289 9.03 6.04 -3.07
N ALA A 290 10.15 5.74 -3.75
CA ALA A 290 10.75 4.41 -3.75
C ALA A 290 11.17 3.94 -2.35
N PHE A 291 11.73 4.83 -1.52
CA PHE A 291 12.02 4.52 -0.12
C PHE A 291 10.76 4.24 0.69
N SER A 292 9.67 4.99 0.45
CA SER A 292 8.39 4.76 1.13
C SER A 292 7.80 3.41 0.74
N LEU A 293 7.83 3.08 -0.56
CA LEU A 293 7.40 1.77 -1.05
C LEU A 293 8.16 0.63 -0.37
N TYR A 294 9.49 0.71 -0.35
CA TYR A 294 10.35 -0.27 0.30
C TYR A 294 10.07 -0.46 1.80
N ILE A 295 9.81 0.63 2.53
CA ILE A 295 9.47 0.56 3.96
C ILE A 295 8.17 -0.22 4.16
N ALA A 296 7.16 0.07 3.33
CA ALA A 296 5.88 -0.61 3.39
C ALA A 296 6.02 -2.10 3.01
N ASP A 297 6.79 -2.41 1.97
CA ASP A 297 6.98 -3.78 1.48
C ASP A 297 7.77 -4.65 2.48
N ILE A 298 8.84 -4.13 3.10
CA ILE A 298 9.53 -4.84 4.19
C ILE A 298 8.58 -5.10 5.35
N TRP A 299 7.82 -4.09 5.74
CA TRP A 299 6.90 -4.22 6.84
C TRP A 299 5.87 -5.30 6.53
N PHE A 300 5.26 -5.27 5.35
CA PHE A 300 4.31 -6.29 4.90
C PHE A 300 4.95 -7.67 4.90
N GLN A 301 6.18 -7.80 4.42
CA GLN A 301 6.88 -9.06 4.38
C GLN A 301 7.18 -9.62 5.78
N TRP A 302 7.49 -8.75 6.74
CA TRP A 302 7.66 -9.16 8.14
C TRP A 302 6.31 -9.50 8.78
N ALA A 303 5.29 -8.68 8.57
CA ALA A 303 4.00 -8.78 9.22
C ALA A 303 3.19 -9.99 8.71
N SER A 304 3.29 -10.31 7.42
CA SER A 304 2.66 -11.49 6.79
C SER A 304 3.17 -12.84 7.31
N ASN A 305 4.35 -12.86 7.96
CA ASN A 305 4.84 -14.06 8.64
C ASN A 305 4.17 -14.28 10.02
N ALA A 306 3.46 -13.29 10.55
CA ALA A 306 2.74 -13.42 11.81
C ALA A 306 1.40 -14.16 11.60
N PRO A 307 1.03 -15.11 12.49
CA PRO A 307 -0.28 -15.74 12.42
C PRO A 307 -1.37 -14.69 12.64
N ASN A 308 -2.29 -14.57 11.67
CA ASN A 308 -3.38 -13.59 11.62
C ASN A 308 -3.00 -12.16 11.22
N TYR A 309 -2.02 -11.99 10.32
CA TYR A 309 -1.82 -10.71 9.65
C TYR A 309 -3.12 -10.21 9.00
N LYS A 310 -3.37 -8.90 9.12
CA LYS A 310 -4.45 -8.20 8.42
C LYS A 310 -3.92 -6.88 7.90
N SER A 311 -4.39 -6.44 6.74
CA SER A 311 -4.07 -5.13 6.17
C SER A 311 -4.67 -3.99 7.00
N GLY A 312 -4.05 -2.82 6.91
CA GLY A 312 -4.41 -1.59 7.61
C GLY A 312 -3.56 -1.28 8.85
N SER A 313 -2.39 -1.89 9.00
CA SER A 313 -1.45 -1.51 10.06
C SER A 313 -0.76 -0.17 9.76
N LEU A 314 -0.29 0.53 10.81
CA LEU A 314 0.25 1.89 10.66
C LEU A 314 1.34 2.03 9.58
N PRO A 315 2.33 1.12 9.45
CA PRO A 315 3.38 1.27 8.45
C PRO A 315 2.90 1.14 6.99
N GLU A 316 1.70 0.61 6.75
CA GLU A 316 1.13 0.52 5.40
C GLU A 316 0.75 1.91 4.85
N VAL A 317 0.67 2.95 5.69
CA VAL A 317 0.53 4.34 5.23
C VAL A 317 1.66 4.76 4.27
N PHE A 318 2.82 4.11 4.35
CA PHE A 318 3.95 4.38 3.46
C PHE A 318 3.67 4.00 2.00
N TRP A 319 2.75 3.07 1.71
CA TRP A 319 2.26 2.87 0.34
C TRP A 319 1.51 4.11 -0.18
N VAL A 320 0.65 4.72 0.66
CA VAL A 320 -0.02 5.98 0.32
C VAL A 320 1.00 7.10 0.09
N PHE A 321 2.01 7.21 0.96
CA PHE A 321 3.07 8.20 0.80
C PHE A 321 3.86 7.99 -0.50
N SER A 322 4.12 6.74 -0.88
CA SER A 322 4.75 6.41 -2.16
C SER A 322 3.95 6.96 -3.34
N GLY A 323 2.65 6.64 -3.44
CA GLY A 323 1.78 7.15 -4.49
C GLY A 323 1.77 8.68 -4.55
N VAL A 324 1.58 9.34 -3.40
CA VAL A 324 1.61 10.80 -3.27
C VAL A 324 2.94 11.40 -3.75
N LEU A 325 4.07 10.84 -3.33
CA LEU A 325 5.41 11.34 -3.67
C LEU A 325 5.73 11.13 -5.16
N PHE A 326 5.27 10.03 -5.77
CA PHE A 326 5.33 9.86 -7.23
C PHE A 326 4.51 10.95 -7.94
N GLY A 327 3.29 11.25 -7.46
CA GLY A 327 2.43 12.32 -7.98
C GLY A 327 3.09 13.70 -7.89
N ILE A 328 3.63 14.07 -6.73
CA ILE A 328 4.38 15.32 -6.52
C ILE A 328 5.60 15.38 -7.45
N GLY A 329 6.37 14.29 -7.54
CA GLY A 329 7.52 14.18 -8.45
C GLY A 329 7.14 14.47 -9.90
N ALA A 330 6.04 13.90 -10.37
CA ALA A 330 5.49 14.16 -11.70
C ALA A 330 5.03 15.61 -11.89
N ALA A 331 4.37 16.20 -10.88
CA ALA A 331 3.94 17.59 -10.90
C ALA A 331 5.11 18.57 -11.02
N LEU A 332 6.17 18.35 -10.24
CA LEU A 332 7.37 19.19 -10.23
C LEU A 332 8.15 19.10 -11.54
N GLU A 333 8.30 17.92 -12.14
CA GLU A 333 8.99 17.78 -13.43
C GLU A 333 8.27 18.55 -14.55
N TYR A 334 6.93 18.50 -14.56
CA TYR A 334 6.13 19.22 -15.54
C TYR A 334 6.32 20.73 -15.44
N ASP A 335 6.31 21.27 -14.22
CA ASP A 335 6.57 22.69 -13.96
C ASP A 335 7.96 23.11 -14.40
N LEU A 336 8.98 22.32 -14.04
CA LEU A 336 10.37 22.57 -14.45
C LEU A 336 10.53 22.58 -15.97
N SER A 337 9.89 21.63 -16.65
CA SER A 337 9.93 21.48 -18.10
C SER A 337 9.24 22.65 -18.81
N SER A 338 8.07 23.08 -18.30
CA SER A 338 7.31 24.20 -18.89
C SER A 338 7.96 25.58 -18.63
N ARG A 339 8.52 25.81 -17.44
CA ARG A 339 9.22 27.08 -17.09
C ARG A 339 10.50 27.30 -17.87
N SER A 340 11.23 26.22 -18.21
CA SER A 340 12.46 26.28 -19.03
C SER A 340 12.28 27.13 -20.27
N ARG A 341 11.11 27.01 -20.90
CA ARG A 341 10.82 27.62 -22.18
C ARG A 341 10.39 29.08 -22.05
N ARG A 342 9.67 29.47 -20.99
CA ARG A 342 9.28 30.87 -20.76
C ARG A 342 10.50 31.79 -20.62
N SER A 343 11.56 31.30 -19.98
CA SER A 343 12.83 32.04 -19.87
C SER A 343 13.54 32.19 -21.23
N GLY A 344 13.58 31.12 -22.05
CA GLY A 344 14.20 31.15 -23.37
C GLY A 344 13.43 31.97 -24.42
N SER A 345 12.10 31.98 -24.37
CA SER A 345 11.27 32.75 -25.30
C SER A 345 11.31 34.26 -25.02
N ARG A 346 11.48 34.68 -23.75
CA ARG A 346 11.59 36.10 -23.38
C ARG A 346 12.92 36.74 -23.77
N ARG A 347 13.96 35.92 -23.99
CA ARG A 347 15.28 36.39 -24.47
C ARG A 347 15.38 36.48 -26.00
N ARG A 348 14.37 36.01 -26.73
CA ARG A 348 14.33 36.02 -28.21
C ARG A 348 13.26 36.97 -28.77
N ALA A 349 12.62 37.77 -27.92
CA ALA A 349 11.61 38.75 -28.29
C ALA A 349 12.16 40.17 -28.11
#